data_AF-A0A8T0E4C7-F1
#
_entry.id   AF-A0A8T0E4C7-F1
#
_cell.length_a   1.000
_cell.length_b   1.000
_cell.length_c   1.000
_cell.angle_alpha   90.00
_cell.angle_beta   90.00
_cell.angle_gamma   90.00
#
_symmetry.space_group_name_H-M   'P 1'
#
loop_
_entity.id
_entity.type
_entity.pdbx_description
1 polymer ?
#
loop_
_entity_poly.entity_id
_entity_poly.type
_entity_poly.pdbx_seq_one_letter_code
_entity_poly.pdbx_strand_id
1 'polypeptide(L)'
;MVRALTEGLRRELKALNSHIRIASLSPGVVETEFFERYLKNDPTRKASDVFKSMKALEAKDIADSILYILKTPSHVEVHDIILRPYDQAM
;
A
#
# COMPACT_ATOMS: atom_id res chain seq x y z
N MET A 1 0.23 8.60 -10.17
CA MET A 1 1.65 8.75 -10.58
C MET A 1 2.46 7.49 -10.30
N VAL A 2 2.42 6.92 -9.09
CA VAL A 2 3.20 5.72 -8.72
C VAL A 2 2.92 4.50 -9.60
N ARG A 3 1.64 4.19 -9.90
CA ARG A 3 1.27 3.05 -10.75
C ARG A 3 1.92 3.08 -12.14
N ALA A 4 1.95 4.25 -12.78
CA ALA A 4 2.56 4.41 -14.11
C ALA A 4 4.07 4.17 -14.09
N LEU A 5 4.76 4.62 -13.03
CA LEU A 5 6.19 4.37 -12.84
C LEU A 5 6.46 2.87 -12.62
N THR A 6 5.66 2.22 -11.75
CA THR A 6 5.77 0.78 -11.48
C THR A 6 5.55 -0.06 -12.74
N GLU A 7 4.54 0.28 -13.56
CA GLU A 7 4.29 -0.41 -14.84
C GLU A 7 5.41 -0.15 -15.86
N GLY A 8 5.92 1.09 -15.95
CA GLY A 8 7.04 1.42 -16.83
C GLY A 8 8.27 0.57 -16.53
N LEU A 9 8.69 0.56 -15.26
CA LEU A 9 9.84 -0.23 -14.82
C LEU A 9 9.65 -1.73 -15.04
N ARG A 10 8.42 -2.25 -14.85
CA ARG A 10 8.13 -3.67 -15.15
C ARG A 10 8.33 -3.99 -16.62
N ARG A 11 7.88 -3.12 -17.52
CA ARG A 11 8.04 -3.31 -18.97
C ARG A 11 9.52 -3.25 -19.36
N GLU A 12 10.30 -2.36 -18.77
CA GLU A 12 11.75 -2.26 -18.99
C GLU A 12 12.47 -3.55 -18.56
N LEU A 13 12.17 -4.08 -17.36
CA LEU A 13 12.78 -5.33 -16.90
C LEU A 13 12.39 -6.54 -17.75
N LYS A 14 11.14 -6.61 -18.21
CA LYS A 14 10.69 -7.65 -19.14
C LYS A 14 11.41 -7.56 -20.48
N ALA A 15 11.61 -6.36 -21.01
CA ALA A 15 12.38 -6.15 -22.24
C ALA A 15 13.85 -6.61 -22.11
N LEU A 16 14.40 -6.61 -20.90
CA LEU A 16 15.75 -7.11 -20.59
C LEU A 16 15.79 -8.62 -20.27
N ASN A 17 14.67 -9.36 -20.41
CA ASN A 17 14.54 -10.76 -19.97
C ASN A 17 14.93 -10.99 -18.49
N SER A 18 14.73 -9.96 -17.66
CA SER A 18 15.01 -10.06 -16.23
C SER A 18 13.91 -10.85 -15.52
N HIS A 19 14.32 -11.63 -14.52
CA HIS A 19 13.41 -12.36 -13.63
C HIS A 19 13.08 -11.57 -12.35
N ILE A 20 13.46 -10.29 -12.29
CA ILE A 20 13.10 -9.39 -11.18
C ILE A 20 11.60 -9.08 -11.27
N ARG A 21 10.88 -9.35 -10.18
CA ARG A 21 9.44 -9.12 -10.06
C ARG A 21 9.17 -7.73 -9.47
N ILE A 22 8.14 -7.05 -9.97
CA ILE A 22 7.72 -5.75 -9.45
C ILE A 22 6.28 -5.83 -8.95
N ALA A 23 6.05 -5.31 -7.74
CA ALA A 23 4.75 -5.17 -7.12
C ALA A 23 4.51 -3.76 -6.57
N SER A 24 3.27 -3.29 -6.61
CA SER A 24 2.81 -2.09 -5.89
C SER A 24 1.85 -2.50 -4.78
N LEU A 25 1.92 -1.82 -3.65
CA LEU A 25 1.01 -1.98 -2.52
C LEU A 25 0.38 -0.63 -2.22
N SER A 26 -0.94 -0.55 -2.37
CA SER A 26 -1.72 0.69 -2.27
C SER A 26 -2.71 0.62 -1.11
N PRO A 27 -2.25 0.86 0.14
CA PRO A 27 -3.12 0.80 1.32
C PRO A 27 -3.99 2.06 1.50
N GLY A 28 -5.12 1.86 2.17
CA GLY A 28 -6.05 2.90 2.66
C GLY A 28 -5.58 3.55 3.94
N VAL A 29 -6.54 3.86 4.82
CA VAL A 29 -6.23 4.34 6.16
C VAL A 29 -5.59 3.19 6.94
N VAL A 30 -4.35 3.39 7.36
CA VAL A 30 -3.58 2.49 8.21
C VAL A 30 -3.26 3.22 9.51
N GLU A 31 -3.53 2.57 10.64
CA GLU A 31 -3.20 3.08 11.96
C GLU A 31 -1.67 3.03 12.17
N THR A 32 -1.05 4.19 11.96
CA THR A 32 0.39 4.44 12.10
C THR A 32 0.59 5.91 12.50
N GLU A 33 1.82 6.31 12.77
CA GLU A 33 2.21 7.69 13.06
C GLU A 33 2.09 8.61 11.83
N PHE A 34 1.69 8.09 10.66
CA PHE A 34 1.55 8.86 9.43
C PHE A 34 0.62 10.06 9.60
N PHE A 35 -0.58 9.84 10.13
CA PHE A 35 -1.57 10.92 10.28
C PHE A 35 -1.20 11.93 11.35
N GLU A 36 -0.49 11.50 12.41
CA GLU A 36 0.05 12.41 13.42
C GLU A 36 1.06 13.39 12.81
N ARG A 37 1.93 12.89 11.93
CA ARG A 37 2.92 13.72 11.23
C ARG A 37 2.28 14.58 10.13
N TYR A 38 1.35 14.01 9.37
CA TYR A 38 0.67 14.69 8.27
C TYR A 38 -0.18 15.86 8.75
N LEU A 39 -0.90 15.71 9.86
CA LEU A 39 -1.78 16.73 10.43
C LEU A 39 -1.09 17.64 11.46
N LYS A 40 0.23 17.48 11.69
CA LYS A 40 0.96 18.22 12.74
C LYS A 40 0.76 19.74 12.69
N ASN A 41 0.62 20.31 11.50
CA ASN A 41 0.48 21.75 11.28
C ASN A 41 -0.99 22.20 11.05
N ASP A 42 -1.95 21.28 11.18
CA ASP A 42 -3.38 21.57 11.05
C ASP A 42 -4.06 21.45 12.43
N PRO A 43 -4.27 22.57 13.15
CA PRO A 43 -4.89 22.53 14.47
C PRO A 43 -6.37 22.14 14.43
N THR A 44 -7.00 22.12 13.25
CA THR A 44 -8.43 21.82 13.09
C THR A 44 -8.75 20.34 12.96
N ARG A 45 -7.73 19.49 12.74
CA ARG A 45 -7.90 18.04 12.49
C ARG A 45 -6.96 17.22 13.37
N LYS A 46 -7.50 16.22 14.06
CA LYS A 46 -6.68 15.26 14.83
C LYS A 46 -6.63 13.92 14.12
N ALA A 47 -5.46 13.27 14.18
CA ALA A 47 -5.28 11.92 13.68
C ALA A 47 -6.29 10.93 14.31
N SER A 48 -6.62 11.11 15.58
CA SER A 48 -7.60 10.29 16.30
C SER A 48 -9.02 10.38 15.75
N ASP A 49 -9.39 11.47 15.08
CA ASP A 49 -10.72 11.61 14.49
C ASP A 49 -10.87 10.71 13.25
N VAL A 50 -9.78 10.49 12.51
CA VAL A 50 -9.72 9.54 11.38
C VAL A 50 -10.00 8.12 11.87
N PHE A 51 -9.30 7.69 12.92
CA PHE A 51 -9.41 6.33 13.46
C PHE A 51 -10.70 6.06 14.25
N LYS A 52 -11.38 7.09 14.77
CA LYS A 52 -12.69 6.93 15.43
C LYS A 52 -13.82 6.63 14.45
N SER A 53 -13.68 7.07 13.20
CA SER A 53 -14.74 6.96 12.19
C SER A 53 -14.84 5.58 11.54
N MET A 54 -13.79 4.76 11.63
CA MET A 54 -13.70 3.45 10.97
C MET A 54 -12.68 2.55 11.67
N LYS A 55 -12.83 1.22 11.54
CA LYS A 55 -11.74 0.29 11.92
C LYS A 55 -10.64 0.34 10.86
N ALA A 56 -9.59 1.12 11.09
CA ALA A 56 -8.45 1.24 10.18
C ALA A 56 -7.68 -0.09 10.01
N LEU A 57 -6.86 -0.15 8.96
CA LEU A 57 -5.91 -1.25 8.78
C LEU A 57 -4.79 -1.15 9.81
N GLU A 58 -4.24 -2.29 10.21
CA GLU A 58 -3.09 -2.36 11.09
C GLU A 58 -1.80 -2.52 10.26
N ALA A 59 -0.65 -2.15 10.83
CA ALA A 59 0.65 -2.37 10.19
C ALA A 59 0.87 -3.86 9.84
N LYS A 60 0.26 -4.77 10.61
CA LYS A 60 0.29 -6.21 10.35
C LYS A 60 -0.39 -6.60 9.03
N ASP A 61 -1.51 -5.97 8.69
CA ASP A 61 -2.22 -6.24 7.42
C ASP A 61 -1.33 -5.90 6.21
N ILE A 62 -0.53 -4.84 6.34
CA ILE A 62 0.46 -4.42 5.33
C ILE A 62 1.59 -5.44 5.23
N ALA A 63 2.14 -5.85 6.37
CA ALA A 63 3.23 -6.84 6.42
C ALA A 63 2.81 -8.19 5.86
N ASP A 64 1.61 -8.66 6.18
CA ASP A 64 1.06 -9.92 5.67
C ASP A 64 0.83 -9.86 4.15
N SER A 65 0.40 -8.70 3.62
CA SER A 65 0.27 -8.48 2.18
C SER A 65 1.63 -8.53 1.45
N ILE A 66 2.67 -7.95 2.05
CA ILE A 66 4.04 -8.06 1.52
C ILE A 66 4.52 -9.51 1.55
N LEU A 67 4.26 -10.22 2.65
CA LEU A 67 4.64 -11.61 2.80
C LEU A 67 3.93 -12.51 1.77
N TYR A 68 2.67 -12.22 1.45
CA TYR A 68 1.95 -12.87 0.36
C TYR A 68 2.65 -12.68 -0.99
N ILE A 69 3.03 -11.43 -1.33
CA ILE A 69 3.78 -11.14 -2.57
C ILE A 69 5.06 -11.98 -2.64
N LEU A 70 5.84 -11.99 -1.55
CA LEU A 70 7.13 -12.69 -1.50
C LEU A 70 6.99 -14.21 -1.58
N LYS A 71 5.95 -14.77 -0.94
CA LYS A 71 5.68 -16.22 -0.92
C LYS A 71 5.15 -16.78 -2.24
N THR A 72 4.70 -15.94 -3.16
CA THR A 72 4.22 -16.43 -4.46
C THR A 72 5.34 -17.15 -5.24
N PRO A 73 5.01 -18.25 -5.96
CA PRO A 73 6.00 -18.98 -6.76
C PRO A 73 6.77 -18.07 -7.73
N SER A 74 7.99 -18.46 -8.11
CA SER A 74 8.88 -17.63 -8.94
C SER A 74 8.30 -17.25 -10.31
N HIS A 75 7.39 -18.05 -10.86
CA HIS A 75 6.69 -17.78 -12.13
C HIS A 75 5.44 -16.90 -11.96
N VAL A 76 5.08 -16.55 -10.73
CA VAL A 76 3.94 -15.68 -10.41
C VAL A 76 4.46 -14.28 -10.06
N GLU A 77 3.90 -13.28 -10.72
CA GLU A 77 4.18 -11.87 -10.47
C GLU A 77 2.89 -11.19 -9.99
N VAL A 78 2.88 -10.73 -8.74
CA VAL A 78 1.78 -9.91 -8.21
C VAL A 78 2.03 -8.46 -8.59
N HIS A 79 1.17 -7.89 -9.43
CA HIS A 79 1.40 -6.54 -9.95
C HIS A 79 1.00 -5.44 -8.97
N ASP A 80 -0.19 -5.54 -8.40
CA ASP A 80 -0.81 -4.49 -7.58
C ASP A 80 -1.70 -5.14 -6.52
N ILE A 81 -1.62 -4.65 -5.28
CA ILE A 81 -2.53 -5.01 -4.20
C ILE A 81 -3.11 -3.70 -3.64
N ILE A 82 -4.43 -3.61 -3.65
CA ILE A 82 -5.17 -2.49 -3.06
C ILE A 82 -5.93 -3.02 -1.85
N LEU A 83 -5.69 -2.43 -0.69
CA LEU A 83 -6.36 -2.76 0.57
C LEU A 83 -6.93 -1.48 1.18
N ARG A 84 -8.17 -1.56 1.65
CA ARG A 84 -8.87 -0.49 2.35
C ARG A 84 -9.56 -1.08 3.59
N PRO A 85 -9.68 -0.32 4.69
CA PRO A 85 -10.69 -0.59 5.70
C PRO A 85 -12.06 -0.78 5.06
N TYR A 86 -12.83 -1.73 5.56
CA TYR A 86 -14.17 -2.02 5.03
C TYR A 86 -15.11 -0.80 5.14
N ASP A 87 -15.03 -0.08 6.26
CA ASP A 87 -15.86 1.11 6.53
C ASP A 87 -15.27 2.40 5.92
N GLN A 88 -14.15 2.33 5.21
CA GLN A 88 -13.59 3.51 4.55
C GLN A 88 -14.49 3.91 3.38
N ALA A 89 -15.13 5.08 3.49
CA ALA A 89 -15.89 5.67 2.38
C ALA A 89 -14.99 5.89 1.15
N MET A 90 -15.55 5.61 -0.03
CA MET A 90 -14.89 5.84 -1.33
C MET A 90 -14.55 7.31 -1.58
#